data_AF-A0A927AA29-F1
#
_entry.id   AF-A0A927AA29-F1
#
_cell.length_a   1.000
_cell.length_b   1.000
_cell.length_c   1.000
_cell.angle_alpha   90.00
_cell.angle_beta   90.00
_cell.angle_gamma   90.00
#
_symmetry.space_group_name_H-M   'P 1'
#
loop_
_entity.id
_entity.type
_entity.pdbx_description
1 polymer ?
#
loop_
_entity_poly.entity_id
_entity_poly.type
_entity_poly.pdbx_seq_one_letter_code
_entity_poly.pdbx_strand_id
1 'polypeptide(L)' 'MNMNQAALKESVQQLAEEAFHQRLISGYGDGEYDGEYQIVYKGKPRHLSLEYAQNLLRTLILLNRLREEAVL' A
#
# COMPACT_ATOMS: atom_id res chain seq x y z
N MET A 1 -12.24 5.18 -15.85
CA MET A 1 -11.53 5.79 -14.69
C MET A 1 -11.88 7.27 -14.60
N ASN A 2 -12.38 7.75 -13.45
CA ASN A 2 -12.54 9.19 -13.21
C ASN A 2 -11.22 9.78 -12.64
N MET A 3 -11.02 11.10 -12.74
CA MET A 3 -9.77 11.75 -12.30
C MET A 3 -9.45 11.47 -10.82
N ASN A 4 -10.46 11.36 -9.96
CA ASN A 4 -10.28 11.10 -8.53
C ASN A 4 -9.73 9.69 -8.26
N GLN A 5 -10.19 8.69 -9.02
CA GLN A 5 -9.74 7.30 -8.90
C GLN A 5 -8.32 7.13 -9.43
N ALA A 6 -7.94 7.84 -10.50
CA ALA A 6 -6.57 7.86 -11.01
C ALA A 6 -5.60 8.44 -9.98
N ALA A 7 -5.92 9.59 -9.40
CA ALA A 7 -5.13 10.20 -8.34
C ALA A 7 -5.01 9.29 -7.09
N LEU A 8 -6.09 8.61 -6.72
CA LEU A 8 -6.07 7.66 -5.63
C LEU A 8 -5.17 6.46 -5.94
N LYS A 9 -5.24 5.90 -7.16
CA LYS A 9 -4.40 4.77 -7.59
C LYS A 9 -2.92 5.16 -7.59
N GLU A 10 -2.57 6.35 -8.08
CA GLU A 10 -1.20 6.88 -8.03
C GLU A 10 -0.70 7.01 -6.58
N SER A 11 -1.54 7.54 -5.68
CA SER A 11 -1.21 7.63 -4.26
C SER A 11 -0.97 6.24 -3.64
N VAL A 12 -1.77 5.25 -3.98
CA VAL A 12 -1.59 3.86 -3.52
C VAL A 12 -0.28 3.29 -4.04
N GLN A 13 0.06 3.52 -5.31
CA GLN A 13 1.31 3.04 -5.91
C GLN A 13 2.54 3.61 -5.20
N GLN A 14 2.57 4.92 -4.93
CA GLN A 14 3.68 5.57 -4.23
C GLN A 14 3.86 4.99 -2.80
N LEU A 15 2.76 4.80 -2.08
CA LEU A 15 2.80 4.19 -0.74
C LEU A 15 3.24 2.72 -0.79
N ALA A 16 2.85 1.98 -1.82
CA ALA A 16 3.22 0.58 -1.97
C ALA A 16 4.71 0.43 -2.27
N GLU A 17 5.28 1.30 -3.10
CA GLU A 17 6.71 1.39 -3.36
C GLU A 17 7.51 1.68 -2.09
N GLU A 18 7.08 2.69 -1.30
CA GLU A 18 7.71 2.99 -0.01
C GLU A 18 7.65 1.79 0.95
N ALA A 19 6.48 1.18 1.11
CA ALA A 19 6.29 0.03 1.98
C ALA A 19 7.13 -1.19 1.53
N PHE A 20 7.31 -1.38 0.22
CA PHE A 20 8.15 -2.43 -0.34
C PHE A 20 9.63 -2.18 -0.05
N HIS A 21 10.12 -0.95 -0.24
CA HIS A 21 11.51 -0.58 0.10
C HIS A 21 11.80 -0.73 1.60
N GLN A 22 10.83 -0.42 2.47
CA GLN A 22 10.91 -0.65 3.91
C GLN A 22 10.71 -2.13 4.32
N ARG A 23 10.52 -3.05 3.36
CA ARG A 23 10.27 -4.49 3.59
C ARG A 23 9.02 -4.78 4.44
N LEU A 24 8.04 -3.88 4.43
CA LEU A 24 6.76 -4.04 5.15
C LEU A 24 5.76 -4.90 4.37
N ILE A 25 5.89 -4.92 3.04
CA ILE A 25 5.18 -5.79 2.12
C ILE A 25 6.20 -6.52 1.22
N SER A 26 5.81 -7.64 0.60
CA SER A 26 6.70 -8.44 -0.25
C SER A 26 6.42 -8.31 -1.75
N GLY A 27 5.48 -7.46 -2.14
CA GLY A 27 5.12 -7.20 -3.54
C GLY A 27 3.84 -6.41 -3.65
N TYR A 28 3.61 -5.78 -4.80
CA TYR A 28 2.42 -5.00 -5.10
C TYR A 28 2.22 -4.87 -6.61
N GLY A 29 1.03 -4.46 -7.03
CA GLY A 29 0.72 -4.20 -8.42
C GLY A 29 -0.76 -3.92 -8.62
N ASP A 30 -1.16 -3.88 -9.88
CA ASP A 30 -2.57 -3.67 -10.23
C ASP A 30 -3.46 -4.85 -9.82
N GLY A 31 -4.71 -4.54 -9.45
CA GLY A 31 -5.76 -5.53 -9.26
C GLY A 31 -6.39 -5.94 -10.60
N GLU A 32 -7.30 -6.91 -10.54
CA GLU A 32 -8.08 -7.34 -11.72
C GLU A 32 -9.03 -6.23 -12.19
N TYR A 33 -9.53 -5.41 -11.25
CA TYR A 33 -10.47 -4.32 -11.51
C TYR A 33 -9.83 -2.95 -11.29
N ASP A 34 -10.26 -1.95 -12.06
CA ASP A 34 -9.77 -0.55 -11.99
C ASP A 34 -9.82 0.07 -10.58
N GLY A 35 -10.73 -0.40 -9.73
CA GLY A 35 -10.94 0.06 -8.35
C GLY A 35 -10.13 -0.69 -7.30
N GLU A 36 -9.25 -1.58 -7.73
CA GLU A 36 -8.49 -2.45 -6.85
C GLU A 36 -6.98 -2.29 -7.02
N TYR A 37 -6.28 -2.68 -5.96
CA TYR A 37 -4.84 -2.80 -5.93
C TYR A 37 -4.45 -4.12 -5.28
N GLN A 38 -3.46 -4.78 -5.85
CA GLN A 38 -2.88 -5.99 -5.27
C GLN A 38 -1.74 -5.62 -4.33
N ILE A 39 -1.78 -6.15 -3.11
CA ILE A 39 -0.69 -6.06 -2.12
C ILE A 39 -0.36 -7.47 -1.63
N VAL A 40 0.91 -7.87 -1.72
CA VAL A 40 1.41 -9.11 -1.13
C VAL A 40 1.87 -8.82 0.30
N TYR A 41 1.01 -9.12 1.27
CA TYR A 41 1.26 -8.86 2.68
C TYR A 41 1.39 -10.15 3.46
N LYS A 42 2.49 -10.29 4.21
CA LYS A 42 2.88 -11.53 4.92
C LYS A 42 2.89 -12.75 3.97
N GLY A 43 3.42 -12.56 2.76
CA GLY A 43 3.52 -13.59 1.73
C GLY A 43 2.21 -13.99 1.07
N LYS A 44 1.09 -13.30 1.36
CA LYS A 44 -0.22 -13.60 0.76
C LYS A 44 -0.68 -12.44 -0.13
N PRO A 45 -0.97 -12.68 -1.43
CA PRO A 45 -1.57 -11.66 -2.29
C PRO A 45 -2.99 -11.33 -1.79
N ARG A 46 -3.32 -10.04 -1.80
CA ARG A 46 -4.63 -9.50 -1.43
C ARG A 46 -5.02 -8.46 -2.47
N HIS A 47 -6.20 -8.62 -3.06
CA HIS A 47 -6.83 -7.59 -3.88
C HIS A 47 -7.72 -6.76 -2.98
N LEU A 48 -7.43 -5.47 -2.91
CA LEU A 48 -8.05 -4.54 -1.97
C LEU A 48 -8.60 -3.37 -2.77
N SER A 49 -9.72 -2.78 -2.34
CA SER A 49 -10.13 -1.48 -2.90
C SER A 49 -9.01 -0.45 -2.71
N LEU A 50 -8.90 0.52 -3.63
CA LEU A 50 -7.85 1.55 -3.55
C LEU A 50 -7.84 2.26 -2.19
N GLU A 51 -9.00 2.55 -1.62
CA GLU A 51 -9.14 3.20 -0.31
C GLU A 51 -8.60 2.32 0.83
N TYR A 52 -8.92 1.03 0.80
CA TYR A 52 -8.44 0.10 1.82
C TYR A 52 -6.93 -0.16 1.67
N ALA A 53 -6.43 -0.25 0.44
CA ALA A 53 -5.01 -0.34 0.14
C ALA A 53 -4.25 0.88 0.67
N GLN A 54 -4.75 2.10 0.42
CA GLN A 54 -4.13 3.33 0.91
C GLN A 54 -4.06 3.35 2.44
N ASN A 55 -5.15 3.03 3.12
CA ASN A 55 -5.20 3.00 4.58
C ASN A 55 -4.24 1.95 5.16
N LEU A 56 -4.24 0.74 4.62
CA LEU A 56 -3.33 -0.33 5.04
C LEU A 56 -1.87 0.12 4.94
N LEU A 57 -1.46 0.66 3.78
CA LEU A 57 -0.07 1.07 3.54
C LEU A 57 0.36 2.22 4.47
N ARG A 58 -0.48 3.24 4.64
CA ARG A 58 -0.22 4.35 5.58
C ARG A 58 -0.05 3.84 7.01
N THR A 59 -0.90 2.92 7.45
CA THR A 59 -0.79 2.31 8.78
C THR A 59 0.52 1.55 8.94
N LEU A 60 0.91 0.73 7.96
CA LEU A 60 2.16 -0.02 8.02
C LEU A 60 3.37 0.91 8.12
N ILE A 61 3.43 1.94 7.28
CA ILE A 61 4.53 2.92 7.26
C ILE A 61 4.60 3.70 8.58
N LEU A 62 3.46 4.19 9.08
CA LEU A 62 3.41 4.91 10.35
C LEU A 62 3.88 4.04 11.52
N LEU A 63 3.40 2.80 11.60
CA LEU A 63 3.82 1.87 12.65
C LEU A 63 5.31 1.53 12.56
N ASN A 64 5.86 1.45 11.34
CA ASN A 64 7.29 1.25 11.16
C ASN A 64 8.10 2.45 11.70
N ARG A 65 7.70 3.68 11.36
CA ARG A 65 8.37 4.90 11.83
C ARG A 65 8.34 5.03 13.35
N LEU A 66 7.18 4.81 13.96
CA LEU A 66 7.04 4.84 15.43
C LEU A 66 7.92 3.78 16.12
N ARG A 67 8.06 2.60 15.50
CA ARG A 67 8.96 1.55 16.00
C ARG A 67 10.44 1.96 15.90
N GLU A 68 10.84 2.59 14.81
CA GLU A 68 12.22 3.07 14.63
C GLU A 68 12.57 4.18 15.62
N GLU A 69 11.65 5.11 15.88
CA GLU A 69 11.81 6.17 16.89
C GLU A 69 11.88 5.63 18.33
N ALA A 70 11.11 4.60 18.66
CA ALA A 70 11.09 4.01 20.00
C ALA A 70 12.34 3.16 20.33
N VAL A 71 13.19 2.87 19.33
CA VAL A 71 14.43 2.10 19.47
C VAL A 71 15.65 3.02 19.61
N LEU A 72 15.48 4.33 19.36
CA LEU A 72 16.48 5.38 19.56
C LEU A 72 16.40 5.95 20.99
#